data_AF-A0AAD9URX2-F1
#
_entry.id   AF-A0AAD9URX2-F1
#
_cell.length_a   1.000
_cell.length_b   1.000
_cell.length_c   1.000
_cell.angle_alpha   90.00
_cell.angle_beta   90.00
_cell.angle_gamma   90.00
#
_symmetry.space_group_name_H-M   'P 1'
#
loop_
_entity.id
_entity.type
_entity.pdbx_description
1 polymer ?
#
loop_
_entity_poly.entity_id
_entity_poly.type
_entity_poly.pdbx_seq_one_letter_code
_entity_poly.pdbx_strand_id
1 'polypeptide(L)'
;MWQSLIDTCISFQVTANEIHELTSNQEETDTRVVLYLKFAAQMGYKSADSGHQHFSHSTSPYTRSTDNHLPRYWDGEAQEGLINVSELAERKGAEYCTVILGLYVFTGEDATSAFKGKGKVGPLKKLHNHQTGDILVMSLGDDWSAGAELIDDLEAFLCLMYGYAHEKSLNTVRSLMLKKMVGEDARLTAKTKVDLSRLPPCRDNLVPHIQMVNHCLACQAIFWRPRPHEPGQGWQKNESGSLEPIWSSSPILPPSLVDLIEPSSEEESDVEEETDQELDFSDVFDCDEEH
;
A
#
# COMPACT_ATOMS: atom_id res chain seq x y z
N MET A 1 -12.03 24.59 5.55
CA MET A 1 -13.21 24.03 6.23
C MET A 1 -14.33 24.12 5.21
N TRP A 2 -14.67 23.02 4.55
CA TRP A 2 -15.66 23.01 3.46
C TRP A 2 -16.91 22.27 3.94
N GLN A 3 -18.07 22.92 3.82
CA GLN A 3 -19.37 22.45 4.33
C GLN A 3 -20.09 21.61 3.27
N SER A 4 -20.65 20.47 3.67
CA SER A 4 -21.52 19.66 2.80
C SER A 4 -22.98 20.08 3.01
N LEU A 5 -23.71 20.37 1.93
CA LEU A 5 -25.08 20.87 1.93
C LEU A 5 -26.03 19.81 1.33
N ILE A 6 -27.22 19.67 1.91
CA ILE A 6 -28.34 18.96 1.28
C ILE A 6 -29.35 19.99 0.78
N ASP A 7 -29.61 19.99 -0.52
CA ASP A 7 -30.61 20.86 -1.14
C ASP A 7 -31.99 20.24 -1.01
N THR A 8 -32.87 20.89 -0.25
CA THR A 8 -34.30 20.53 -0.23
C THR A 8 -35.05 21.54 -1.08
N CYS A 9 -35.57 21.12 -2.24
CA CYS A 9 -36.26 22.02 -3.16
C CYS A 9 -37.78 21.99 -2.88
N ILE A 10 -38.25 22.95 -2.09
CA ILE A 10 -39.67 23.27 -1.96
C ILE A 10 -39.85 24.68 -2.52
N SER A 11 -40.61 24.83 -3.61
CA SER A 11 -40.98 26.13 -4.19
C SER A 11 -39.83 27.04 -4.70
N PHE A 12 -38.83 26.49 -5.41
CA PHE A 12 -37.70 27.25 -5.98
C PHE A 12 -36.81 28.00 -4.97
N GLN A 13 -36.99 27.77 -3.67
CA GLN A 13 -36.06 28.19 -2.64
C GLN A 13 -35.18 27.00 -2.28
N VAL A 14 -33.88 27.13 -2.57
CA VAL A 14 -32.86 26.18 -2.11
C VAL A 14 -32.51 26.57 -0.69
N THR A 15 -33.00 25.82 0.28
CA THR A 15 -32.54 25.91 1.67
C THR A 15 -31.41 24.92 1.87
N ALA A 16 -30.21 25.44 2.01
CA ALA A 16 -29.02 24.69 2.33
C ALA A 16 -28.85 24.61 3.85
N ASN A 17 -28.92 23.41 4.42
CA ASN A 17 -28.69 23.18 5.85
C ASN A 17 -27.36 22.46 6.04
N GLU A 18 -26.53 22.99 6.95
CA GLU A 18 -25.29 22.32 7.35
C GLU A 18 -25.61 21.08 8.19
N ILE A 19 -25.01 19.95 7.82
CA ILE A 19 -25.14 18.69 8.56
C ILE A 19 -23.83 18.46 9.30
N HIS A 20 -23.89 18.54 10.62
CA HIS A 20 -22.69 18.49 11.46
C HIS A 20 -21.96 17.14 11.34
N GLU A 21 -22.73 16.06 11.17
CA GLU A 21 -22.26 14.69 10.99
C GLU A 21 -21.43 14.49 9.72
N LEU A 22 -21.59 15.36 8.71
CA LEU A 22 -20.84 15.33 7.46
C LEU A 22 -19.63 16.27 7.46
N THR A 23 -19.27 16.83 8.63
CA THR A 23 -18.10 17.71 8.75
C THR A 23 -16.81 16.89 8.73
N SER A 24 -15.97 17.12 7.71
CA SER A 24 -14.69 16.47 7.55
C SER A 24 -13.58 17.46 7.17
N ASN A 25 -12.35 17.17 7.58
CA ASN A 25 -11.14 17.83 7.07
C ASN A 25 -10.42 17.00 6.00
N GLN A 26 -11.04 15.91 5.51
CA GLN A 26 -10.49 15.07 4.46
C GLN A 26 -10.58 15.77 3.10
N GLU A 27 -9.47 15.76 2.36
CA GLU A 27 -9.35 16.44 1.07
C GLU A 27 -9.85 15.56 -0.09
N GLU A 28 -9.61 14.26 -0.03
CA GLU A 28 -9.95 13.32 -1.09
C GLU A 28 -11.47 13.15 -1.24
N THR A 29 -11.97 13.24 -2.47
CA THR A 29 -13.41 13.09 -2.78
C THR A 29 -13.89 11.67 -2.49
N ASP A 30 -13.11 10.66 -2.88
CA ASP A 30 -13.46 9.25 -2.71
C ASP A 30 -13.66 8.91 -1.22
N THR A 31 -12.69 9.26 -0.38
CA THR A 31 -12.81 9.08 1.06
C THR A 31 -13.96 9.91 1.69
N ARG A 32 -14.39 11.01 1.06
CA ARG A 32 -15.58 11.77 1.50
C ARG A 32 -16.90 11.09 1.12
N VAL A 33 -16.98 10.44 -0.04
CA VAL A 33 -18.19 9.66 -0.42
C VAL A 33 -18.44 8.57 0.61
N VAL A 34 -17.38 7.96 1.14
CA VAL A 34 -17.45 6.98 2.23
C VAL A 34 -18.14 7.55 3.50
N LEU A 35 -17.95 8.84 3.82
CA LEU A 35 -18.69 9.53 4.90
C LEU A 35 -20.17 9.69 4.57
N TYR A 36 -20.49 10.05 3.32
CA TYR A 36 -21.87 10.18 2.86
C TYR A 36 -22.61 8.85 2.87
N LEU A 37 -21.94 7.76 2.49
CA LEU A 37 -22.48 6.41 2.56
C LEU A 37 -22.77 5.99 4.00
N LYS A 38 -21.90 6.35 4.96
CA LYS A 38 -22.15 6.15 6.40
C LYS A 38 -23.45 6.77 6.83
N PHE A 39 -23.59 8.04 6.50
CA PHE A 39 -24.72 8.86 6.90
C PHE A 39 -26.00 8.35 6.24
N ALA A 40 -25.95 7.99 4.96
CA ALA A 40 -27.07 7.39 4.25
C ALA A 40 -27.51 6.05 4.88
N ALA A 41 -26.57 5.17 5.23
CA ALA A 41 -26.89 3.93 5.93
C ALA A 41 -27.58 4.19 7.28
N GLN A 42 -27.07 5.15 8.07
CA GLN A 42 -27.68 5.55 9.34
C GLN A 42 -29.09 6.13 9.18
N MET A 43 -29.36 6.78 8.05
CA MET A 43 -30.69 7.28 7.67
C MET A 43 -31.61 6.19 7.09
N GLY A 44 -31.14 4.96 6.94
CA GLY A 44 -31.93 3.81 6.48
C GLY A 44 -31.95 3.62 4.96
N TYR A 45 -31.09 4.31 4.21
CA TYR A 45 -30.95 4.09 2.77
C TYR A 45 -30.26 2.75 2.49
N LYS A 46 -30.75 2.01 1.47
CA LYS A 46 -30.30 0.64 1.14
C LYS A 46 -29.34 0.56 -0.05
N SER A 47 -29.25 1.61 -0.85
CA SER A 47 -28.40 1.70 -2.03
C SER A 47 -27.97 3.13 -2.28
N ALA A 48 -26.79 3.30 -2.87
CA ALA A 48 -26.27 4.58 -3.29
C ALA A 48 -25.62 4.42 -4.67
N ASP A 49 -25.90 5.37 -5.55
CA ASP A 49 -25.36 5.44 -6.90
C ASP A 49 -24.35 6.58 -6.94
N SER A 50 -23.10 6.29 -7.30
CA SER A 50 -22.13 7.33 -7.61
C SER A 50 -21.64 7.09 -9.04
N GLY A 51 -21.81 8.10 -9.90
CA GLY A 51 -21.40 8.03 -11.30
C GLY A 51 -19.87 8.05 -11.52
N HIS A 52 -19.08 7.57 -10.56
CA HIS A 52 -17.61 7.59 -10.59
C HIS A 52 -17.03 6.17 -10.66
N GLN A 53 -16.48 5.83 -11.83
CA GLN A 53 -15.87 4.53 -12.18
C GLN A 53 -14.68 4.06 -11.33
N HIS A 54 -14.14 4.90 -10.42
CA HIS A 54 -12.91 4.58 -9.67
C HIS A 54 -13.15 4.25 -8.18
N PHE A 55 -14.41 4.23 -7.74
CA PHE A 55 -14.75 4.12 -6.32
C PHE A 55 -14.54 2.74 -5.69
N SER A 56 -14.45 1.68 -6.50
CA SER A 56 -14.37 0.30 -6.00
C SER A 56 -13.09 0.00 -5.21
N HIS A 57 -11.99 0.72 -5.48
CA HIS A 57 -10.70 0.52 -4.82
C HIS A 57 -10.55 1.38 -3.56
N SER A 58 -11.24 2.53 -3.49
CA SER A 58 -11.21 3.48 -2.37
C SER A 58 -12.23 3.18 -1.27
N THR A 59 -13.12 2.18 -1.44
CA THR A 59 -14.02 1.69 -0.38
C THR A 59 -13.39 0.74 0.64
N SER A 60 -12.11 0.36 0.45
CA SER A 60 -11.35 -0.46 1.40
C SER A 60 -11.26 0.07 2.85
N PRO A 61 -11.25 1.40 3.14
CA PRO A 61 -11.18 1.94 4.50
C PRO A 61 -12.30 1.48 5.44
N TYR A 62 -13.40 0.95 4.89
CA TYR A 62 -14.58 0.56 5.66
C TYR A 62 -14.52 -0.82 6.30
N THR A 63 -13.50 -1.63 6.01
CA THR A 63 -13.43 -3.00 6.51
C THR A 63 -13.03 -3.09 7.97
N ARG A 64 -12.42 -2.03 8.54
CA ARG A 64 -12.04 -1.98 9.96
C ARG A 64 -13.15 -1.42 10.87
N SER A 65 -14.10 -0.68 10.31
CA SER A 65 -15.25 -0.12 11.05
C SER A 65 -16.36 -1.17 11.13
N THR A 66 -16.36 -1.94 12.21
CA THR A 66 -17.21 -3.10 12.51
C THR A 66 -18.74 -2.87 12.58
N ASP A 67 -19.27 -1.74 12.13
CA ASP A 67 -20.70 -1.44 12.23
C ASP A 67 -21.33 -1.06 10.89
N ASN A 68 -22.13 -2.01 10.41
CA ASN A 68 -23.37 -1.86 9.63
C ASN A 68 -23.30 -1.57 8.13
N HIS A 69 -23.94 -2.51 7.40
CA HIS A 69 -24.64 -2.37 6.13
C HIS A 69 -24.32 -1.10 5.33
N LEU A 70 -23.29 -1.17 4.50
CA LEU A 70 -23.12 -0.17 3.44
C LEU A 70 -24.29 -0.30 2.46
N PRO A 71 -24.81 0.82 1.93
CA PRO A 71 -25.74 0.80 0.83
C PRO A 71 -25.07 0.06 -0.35
N ARG A 72 -25.82 -0.81 -1.05
CA ARG A 72 -25.30 -1.44 -2.28
C ARG A 72 -24.80 -0.35 -3.23
N TYR A 73 -23.53 -0.46 -3.58
CA TYR A 73 -22.85 0.48 -4.48
C TYR A 73 -23.12 0.08 -5.94
N TRP A 74 -23.44 1.08 -6.76
CA TRP A 74 -23.64 0.95 -8.19
C TRP A 74 -22.55 1.72 -8.92
N ASP A 75 -21.79 1.03 -9.75
CA ASP A 75 -20.95 1.64 -10.79
C ASP A 75 -21.68 1.51 -12.14
N GLY A 76 -21.69 2.58 -12.91
CA GLY A 76 -22.46 2.67 -14.16
C GLY A 76 -21.94 1.75 -15.27
N GLU A 77 -22.89 1.11 -15.95
CA GLU A 77 -22.83 0.43 -17.26
C GLU A 77 -21.91 -0.79 -17.51
N ALA A 78 -21.31 -1.41 -16.48
CA ALA A 78 -20.70 -2.73 -16.65
C ALA A 78 -21.47 -3.82 -15.88
N GLN A 79 -22.23 -4.65 -16.60
CA GLN A 79 -23.03 -5.76 -16.03
C GLN A 79 -22.23 -6.88 -15.33
N GLU A 80 -20.90 -6.84 -15.28
CA GLU A 80 -20.07 -7.97 -14.81
C GLU A 80 -19.09 -7.65 -13.64
N GLY A 81 -19.10 -6.44 -13.08
CA GLY A 81 -18.07 -6.00 -12.11
C GLY A 81 -18.52 -5.76 -10.67
N LEU A 82 -19.69 -6.25 -10.24
CA LEU A 82 -20.26 -5.86 -8.94
C LEU A 82 -19.62 -6.64 -7.77
N ILE A 83 -18.74 -6.01 -6.99
CA ILE A 83 -18.27 -6.56 -5.71
C ILE A 83 -19.05 -5.90 -4.57
N ASN A 84 -19.99 -6.66 -4.00
CA ASN A 84 -20.66 -6.26 -2.78
C ASN A 84 -19.71 -6.48 -1.59
N VAL A 85 -19.10 -5.40 -1.10
CA VAL A 85 -18.16 -5.42 0.04
C VAL A 85 -18.84 -5.97 1.31
N SER A 86 -20.13 -5.69 1.52
CA SER A 86 -20.88 -6.26 2.64
C SER A 86 -21.07 -7.76 2.51
N GLU A 87 -21.35 -8.26 1.30
CA GLU A 87 -21.44 -9.70 1.04
C GLU A 87 -20.06 -10.39 1.14
N LEU A 88 -18.98 -9.71 0.75
CA LEU A 88 -17.62 -10.21 0.96
C LEU A 88 -17.33 -10.35 2.46
N ALA A 89 -17.67 -9.34 3.26
CA ALA A 89 -17.52 -9.37 4.71
C ALA A 89 -18.42 -10.42 5.38
N GLU A 90 -19.67 -10.60 4.91
CA GLU A 90 -20.58 -11.65 5.38
C GLU A 90 -20.05 -13.06 5.05
N ARG A 91 -19.47 -13.26 3.86
CA ARG A 91 -18.96 -14.57 3.41
C ARG A 91 -17.60 -14.93 3.98
N LYS A 92 -16.71 -13.95 4.18
CA LYS A 92 -15.30 -14.17 4.54
C LYS A 92 -14.93 -13.68 5.94
N GLY A 93 -15.78 -12.87 6.57
CA GLY A 93 -15.54 -12.27 7.87
C GLY A 93 -14.85 -10.91 7.80
N ALA A 94 -15.08 -10.10 8.83
CA ALA A 94 -14.48 -8.76 8.96
C ALA A 94 -12.95 -8.80 9.11
N GLU A 95 -12.42 -9.85 9.75
CA GLU A 95 -10.98 -10.07 9.91
C GLU A 95 -10.30 -10.20 8.54
N TYR A 96 -10.85 -11.01 7.65
CA TYR A 96 -10.32 -11.18 6.28
C TYR A 96 -10.33 -9.87 5.49
N CYS A 97 -11.37 -9.06 5.65
CA CYS A 97 -11.44 -7.74 5.01
C CYS A 97 -10.40 -6.75 5.57
N THR A 98 -10.05 -6.86 6.85
CA THR A 98 -8.97 -6.08 7.48
C THR A 98 -7.60 -6.54 6.97
N VAL A 99 -7.40 -7.86 6.84
CA VAL A 99 -6.19 -8.46 6.27
C VAL A 99 -5.96 -7.99 4.83
N ILE A 100 -6.99 -8.05 3.97
CA ILE A 100 -6.89 -7.57 2.58
C ILE A 100 -6.49 -6.11 2.54
N LEU A 101 -7.12 -5.28 3.37
CA LEU A 101 -6.83 -3.86 3.42
C LEU A 101 -5.38 -3.60 3.83
N GLY A 102 -4.91 -4.23 4.91
CA GLY A 102 -3.53 -4.07 5.36
C GLY A 102 -2.54 -4.52 4.30
N LEU A 103 -2.81 -5.63 3.59
CA LEU A 103 -1.97 -6.12 2.51
C LEU A 103 -1.98 -5.18 1.30
N TYR A 104 -3.14 -4.61 0.96
CA TYR A 104 -3.29 -3.66 -0.13
C TYR A 104 -2.39 -2.44 0.08
N VAL A 105 -2.45 -1.83 1.26
CA VAL A 105 -1.63 -0.66 1.61
C VAL A 105 -0.15 -1.06 1.73
N PHE A 106 0.15 -2.22 2.33
CA PHE A 106 1.52 -2.72 2.50
C PHE A 106 2.23 -3.00 1.18
N THR A 107 1.52 -3.50 0.17
CA THR A 107 2.09 -3.79 -1.16
C THR A 107 2.16 -2.57 -2.08
N GLY A 108 1.58 -1.44 -1.67
CA GLY A 108 1.59 -0.17 -2.39
C GLY A 108 0.19 0.36 -2.68
N GLU A 109 -0.12 1.51 -2.10
CA GLU A 109 -1.24 2.41 -2.42
C GLU A 109 -0.65 3.73 -2.93
N ASP A 110 -1.46 4.64 -3.47
CA ASP A 110 -0.99 5.94 -3.98
C ASP A 110 -0.17 6.76 -2.98
N ALA A 111 -0.41 6.56 -1.68
CA ALA A 111 0.31 7.23 -0.60
C ALA A 111 1.56 6.48 -0.09
N THR A 112 1.79 5.23 -0.51
CA THR A 112 2.89 4.39 -0.01
C THR A 112 3.79 3.90 -1.15
N SER A 113 4.99 3.44 -0.82
CA SER A 113 5.89 2.88 -1.84
C SER A 113 5.42 1.48 -2.26
N ALA A 114 5.86 1.01 -3.43
CA ALA A 114 5.52 -0.31 -3.94
C ALA A 114 6.77 -1.16 -4.17
N PHE A 115 6.62 -2.48 -4.05
CA PHE A 115 7.71 -3.43 -4.29
C PHE A 115 7.70 -3.86 -5.76
N LYS A 116 8.78 -3.57 -6.49
CA LYS A 116 8.86 -3.87 -7.94
C LYS A 116 8.67 -5.37 -8.21
N GLY A 117 7.77 -5.69 -9.15
CA GLY A 117 7.46 -7.07 -9.53
C GLY A 117 6.71 -7.88 -8.47
N LYS A 118 6.23 -7.24 -7.39
CA LYS A 118 5.40 -7.87 -6.36
C LYS A 118 3.99 -7.23 -6.39
N GLY A 119 3.18 -7.67 -7.34
CA GLY A 119 1.76 -7.32 -7.37
C GLY A 119 0.98 -7.89 -6.17
N LYS A 120 -0.32 -7.63 -6.07
CA LYS A 120 -1.12 -7.93 -4.86
C LYS A 120 -1.53 -9.41 -4.72
N VAL A 121 -1.69 -10.11 -5.85
CA VAL A 121 -2.19 -11.50 -5.89
C VAL A 121 -1.19 -12.49 -5.29
N GLY A 122 0.09 -12.36 -5.61
CA GLY A 122 1.15 -13.26 -5.11
C GLY A 122 1.30 -13.21 -3.58
N PRO A 123 1.48 -12.02 -2.98
CA PRO A 123 1.49 -11.82 -1.54
C PRO A 123 0.22 -12.33 -0.87
N LEU A 124 -0.97 -12.13 -1.45
CA LEU A 124 -2.22 -12.63 -0.87
C LEU A 124 -2.25 -14.16 -0.79
N LYS A 125 -1.81 -14.85 -1.85
CA LYS A 125 -1.69 -16.32 -1.84
C LYS A 125 -0.70 -16.79 -0.77
N LYS A 126 0.44 -16.10 -0.63
CA LYS A 126 1.46 -16.43 0.39
C LYS A 126 0.97 -16.16 1.80
N LEU A 127 0.21 -15.08 2.00
CA LEU A 127 -0.38 -14.70 3.27
C LEU A 127 -1.34 -15.78 3.77
N HIS A 128 -2.23 -16.26 2.89
CA HIS A 128 -3.20 -17.31 3.24
C HIS A 128 -2.55 -18.63 3.67
N ASN A 129 -1.35 -18.92 3.14
CA ASN A 129 -0.58 -20.10 3.51
C ASN A 129 0.34 -19.86 4.73
N HIS A 130 0.45 -18.62 5.22
CA HIS A 130 1.32 -18.26 6.32
C HIS A 130 0.55 -18.21 7.63
N GLN A 131 0.89 -19.11 8.55
CA GLN A 131 0.11 -19.37 9.78
C GLN A 131 -0.11 -18.14 10.69
N THR A 132 0.76 -17.13 10.59
CA THR A 132 0.69 -15.88 11.39
C THR A 132 0.48 -14.64 10.51
N GLY A 133 0.36 -14.80 9.19
CA GLY A 133 0.37 -13.68 8.24
C GLY A 133 -0.79 -12.72 8.48
N ASP A 134 -1.98 -13.28 8.67
CA ASP A 134 -3.21 -12.52 8.89
C ASP A 134 -3.11 -11.64 10.15
N ILE A 135 -2.55 -12.16 11.24
CA ILE A 135 -2.40 -11.43 12.51
C ILE A 135 -1.45 -10.22 12.34
N LEU A 136 -0.34 -10.41 11.62
CA LEU A 136 0.63 -9.36 11.37
C LEU A 136 0.02 -8.20 10.61
N VAL A 137 -0.68 -8.50 9.53
CA VAL A 137 -1.29 -7.49 8.67
C VAL A 137 -2.48 -6.81 9.35
N MET A 138 -3.21 -7.52 10.21
CA MET A 138 -4.29 -6.94 11.03
C MET A 138 -3.76 -5.94 12.06
N SER A 139 -2.61 -6.21 12.66
CA SER A 139 -2.02 -5.35 13.69
C SER A 139 -1.52 -3.99 13.17
N LEU A 140 -1.32 -3.87 11.86
CA LEU A 140 -0.97 -2.59 11.24
C LEU A 140 -2.12 -1.58 11.41
N GLY A 141 -1.78 -0.38 11.88
CA GLY A 141 -2.73 0.71 12.10
C GLY A 141 -3.54 0.62 13.40
N ASP A 142 -3.31 -0.38 14.26
CA ASP A 142 -3.87 -0.41 15.62
C ASP A 142 -3.27 0.70 16.50
N ASP A 143 -1.97 0.91 16.35
CA ASP A 143 -1.21 1.98 17.02
C ASP A 143 -0.66 2.99 16.02
N TRP A 144 -0.34 4.19 16.49
CA TRP A 144 0.23 5.26 15.65
C TRP A 144 1.70 5.02 15.26
N SER A 145 2.37 4.08 15.92
CA SER A 145 3.75 3.69 15.64
C SER A 145 3.88 2.17 15.57
N ALA A 146 4.55 1.67 14.52
CA ALA A 146 4.87 0.25 14.40
C ALA A 146 6.01 -0.13 15.36
N GLY A 147 5.77 -1.15 16.20
CA GLY A 147 6.78 -1.70 17.10
C GLY A 147 7.88 -2.47 16.37
N ALA A 148 9.04 -2.64 17.02
CA ALA A 148 10.18 -3.36 16.44
C ALA A 148 9.85 -4.82 16.07
N GLU A 149 9.08 -5.52 16.92
CA GLU A 149 8.64 -6.90 16.64
C GLU A 149 7.76 -6.98 15.39
N LEU A 150 6.80 -6.07 15.24
CA LEU A 150 5.96 -5.99 14.04
C LEU A 150 6.79 -5.74 12.78
N ILE A 151 7.81 -4.87 12.87
CA ILE A 151 8.73 -4.60 11.76
C ILE A 151 9.52 -5.86 11.39
N ASP A 152 10.04 -6.59 12.39
CA ASP A 152 10.80 -7.82 12.17
C ASP A 152 9.94 -8.90 11.50
N ASP A 153 8.69 -9.04 11.94
CA ASP A 153 7.77 -10.01 11.37
C ASP A 153 7.33 -9.64 9.94
N LEU A 154 7.14 -8.35 9.65
CA LEU A 154 6.88 -7.87 8.29
C LEU A 154 8.11 -8.01 7.38
N GLU A 155 9.32 -7.88 7.92
CA GLU A 155 10.56 -8.17 7.19
C GLU A 155 10.64 -9.65 6.81
N ALA A 156 10.34 -10.55 7.73
CA ALA A 156 10.28 -11.99 7.47
C ALA A 156 9.19 -12.33 6.44
N PHE A 157 8.02 -11.70 6.54
CA PHE A 157 6.96 -11.85 5.53
C PHE A 157 7.42 -11.35 4.15
N LEU A 158 8.17 -10.26 4.08
CA LEU A 158 8.72 -9.80 2.80
C LEU A 158 9.78 -10.77 2.27
N CYS A 159 10.62 -11.38 3.12
CA CYS A 159 11.53 -12.46 2.70
C CYS A 159 10.76 -13.62 2.05
N LEU A 160 9.64 -14.05 2.67
CA LEU A 160 8.72 -15.03 2.09
C LEU A 160 8.14 -14.56 0.75
N MET A 161 7.72 -13.30 0.61
CA MET A 161 7.22 -12.73 -0.66
C MET A 161 8.27 -12.82 -1.78
N TYR A 162 9.55 -12.68 -1.44
CA TYR A 162 10.67 -12.85 -2.39
C TYR A 162 11.09 -14.30 -2.62
N GLY A 163 10.48 -15.27 -1.94
CA GLY A 163 10.72 -16.71 -2.15
C GLY A 163 11.72 -17.32 -1.17
N TYR A 164 12.11 -16.60 -0.11
CA TYR A 164 13.08 -17.02 0.88
C TYR A 164 12.39 -17.24 2.22
N ALA A 165 11.61 -18.33 2.34
CA ALA A 165 10.74 -18.61 3.48
C ALA A 165 11.48 -18.80 4.82
N HIS A 166 12.75 -19.22 4.78
CA HIS A 166 13.57 -19.46 5.97
C HIS A 166 14.38 -18.23 6.40
N GLU A 167 14.45 -17.20 5.55
CA GLU A 167 15.18 -15.98 5.84
C GLU A 167 14.30 -14.98 6.60
N LYS A 168 14.90 -14.29 7.55
CA LYS A 168 14.25 -13.22 8.33
C LYS A 168 14.85 -11.84 8.08
N SER A 169 15.94 -11.77 7.31
CA SER A 169 16.60 -10.52 6.99
C SER A 169 16.62 -10.29 5.49
N LEU A 170 16.05 -9.16 5.06
CA LEU A 170 16.08 -8.73 3.68
C LEU A 170 17.48 -8.41 3.20
N ASN A 171 18.36 -7.95 4.08
CA ASN A 171 19.75 -7.71 3.70
C ASN A 171 20.45 -9.04 3.32
N THR A 172 20.16 -10.13 4.04
CA THR A 172 20.61 -11.47 3.65
C THR A 172 20.00 -11.89 2.31
N VAL A 173 18.67 -11.76 2.15
CA VAL A 173 17.98 -12.10 0.89
C VAL A 173 18.53 -11.30 -0.30
N ARG A 174 18.77 -9.99 -0.13
CA ARG A 174 19.40 -9.12 -1.14
C ARG A 174 20.77 -9.67 -1.54
N SER A 175 21.59 -10.06 -0.57
CA SER A 175 22.93 -10.61 -0.86
C SER A 175 22.85 -11.94 -1.61
N LEU A 176 21.92 -12.83 -1.24
CA LEU A 176 21.70 -14.11 -1.91
C LEU A 176 21.19 -13.92 -3.34
N MET A 177 20.20 -13.04 -3.53
CA MET A 177 19.66 -12.73 -4.86
C MET A 177 20.72 -12.09 -5.75
N LEU A 178 21.52 -11.17 -5.22
CA LEU A 178 22.61 -10.54 -5.98
C LEU A 178 23.64 -11.57 -6.44
N LYS A 179 24.07 -12.47 -5.54
CA LYS A 179 24.98 -13.58 -5.89
C LYS A 179 24.38 -14.49 -6.95
N LYS A 180 23.07 -14.82 -6.86
CA LYS A 180 22.38 -15.63 -7.87
C LYS A 180 22.29 -14.93 -9.23
N MET A 181 22.09 -13.61 -9.23
CA MET A 181 21.99 -12.81 -10.47
C MET A 181 23.34 -12.61 -11.17
N VAL A 182 24.42 -12.44 -10.41
CA VAL A 182 25.75 -12.10 -10.95
C VAL A 182 26.63 -13.35 -11.12
N GLY A 183 26.44 -14.38 -10.29
CA GLY A 183 27.32 -15.52 -10.08
C GLY A 183 28.11 -15.38 -8.78
N GLU A 184 28.28 -16.47 -8.02
CA GLU A 184 28.82 -16.44 -6.64
C GLU A 184 30.18 -15.73 -6.50
N ASP A 185 31.05 -15.87 -7.50
CA ASP A 185 32.41 -15.30 -7.52
C ASP A 185 32.61 -14.25 -8.63
N ALA A 186 31.54 -13.88 -9.33
CA ALA A 186 31.63 -12.95 -10.45
C ALA A 186 31.62 -11.49 -9.97
N ARG A 187 32.40 -10.65 -10.65
CA ARG A 187 32.40 -9.21 -10.40
C ARG A 187 31.30 -8.54 -11.22
N LEU A 188 30.53 -7.68 -10.57
CA LEU A 188 29.66 -6.73 -11.25
C LEU A 188 30.52 -5.79 -12.09
N THR A 189 30.28 -5.83 -13.39
CA THR A 189 30.86 -4.90 -14.37
C THR A 189 29.74 -4.10 -15.03
N ALA A 190 30.06 -2.96 -15.64
CA ALA A 190 29.09 -2.16 -16.41
C ALA A 190 28.41 -2.94 -17.56
N LYS A 191 28.99 -4.08 -17.99
CA LYS A 191 28.43 -4.96 -19.03
C LYS A 191 27.46 -6.01 -18.49
N THR A 192 27.34 -6.12 -17.17
CA THR A 192 26.47 -7.09 -16.51
C THR A 192 25.03 -6.61 -16.66
N LYS A 193 24.26 -7.26 -17.55
CA LYS A 193 22.84 -6.95 -17.77
C LYS A 193 21.97 -7.49 -16.63
N VAL A 194 22.21 -7.02 -15.40
CA VAL A 194 21.43 -7.41 -14.22
C VAL A 194 20.54 -6.24 -13.82
N ASP A 195 19.23 -6.47 -13.81
CA ASP A 195 18.27 -5.52 -13.29
C ASP A 195 18.26 -5.54 -11.75
N LEU A 196 19.04 -4.64 -11.15
CA LEU A 196 19.16 -4.51 -9.70
C LEU A 196 17.86 -4.05 -9.02
N SER A 197 16.92 -3.48 -9.76
CA SER A 197 15.63 -3.02 -9.21
C SER A 197 14.70 -4.19 -8.84
N ARG A 198 15.03 -5.43 -9.24
CA ARG A 198 14.34 -6.66 -8.81
C ARG A 198 14.73 -7.12 -7.41
N LEU A 199 15.78 -6.53 -6.82
CA LEU A 199 16.18 -6.85 -5.45
C LEU A 199 15.15 -6.30 -4.45
N PRO A 200 14.88 -7.01 -3.35
CA PRO A 200 14.03 -6.48 -2.29
C PRO A 200 14.62 -5.19 -1.72
N PRO A 201 13.81 -4.29 -1.13
CA PRO A 201 14.36 -3.14 -0.40
C PRO A 201 15.32 -3.60 0.70
N CYS A 202 16.26 -2.73 1.10
CA CYS A 202 17.02 -3.02 2.32
C CYS A 202 16.19 -2.65 3.56
N ARG A 203 16.62 -3.10 4.74
CA ARG A 203 15.89 -2.81 5.99
C ARG A 203 15.74 -1.30 6.23
N ASP A 204 16.72 -0.50 5.82
CA ASP A 204 16.70 0.96 5.94
C ASP A 204 15.61 1.62 5.08
N ASN A 205 15.26 1.00 3.94
CA ASN A 205 14.13 1.43 3.11
C ASN A 205 12.79 0.87 3.62
N LEU A 206 12.81 -0.35 4.18
CA LEU A 206 11.60 -1.03 4.64
C LEU A 206 10.98 -0.32 5.84
N VAL A 207 11.79 0.14 6.80
CA VAL A 207 11.28 0.72 8.05
C VAL A 207 10.40 1.96 7.78
N PRO A 208 10.86 2.97 7.01
CA PRO A 208 10.01 4.09 6.62
C PRO A 208 8.75 3.66 5.86
N HIS A 209 8.86 2.66 4.98
CA HIS A 209 7.69 2.12 4.27
C HIS A 209 6.64 1.55 5.21
N ILE A 210 7.05 0.73 6.19
CA ILE A 210 6.12 0.18 7.20
C ILE A 210 5.50 1.31 8.03
N GLN A 211 6.26 2.34 8.38
CA GLN A 211 5.73 3.49 9.12
C GLN A 211 4.67 4.23 8.31
N MET A 212 4.88 4.42 7.00
CA MET A 212 3.90 5.03 6.11
C MET A 212 2.62 4.17 6.05
N VAL A 213 2.77 2.87 5.80
CA VAL A 213 1.66 1.90 5.75
C VAL A 213 0.86 1.92 7.05
N ASN A 214 1.54 1.90 8.18
CA ASN A 214 0.90 1.93 9.51
C ASN A 214 0.12 3.23 9.72
N HIS A 215 0.70 4.38 9.35
CA HIS A 215 0.02 5.67 9.44
C HIS A 215 -1.21 5.74 8.53
N CYS A 216 -1.10 5.30 7.26
CA CYS A 216 -2.22 5.24 6.33
C CYS A 216 -3.38 4.41 6.91
N LEU A 217 -3.09 3.22 7.43
CA LEU A 217 -4.10 2.34 8.04
C LEU A 217 -4.71 2.93 9.32
N ALA A 218 -3.91 3.58 10.17
CA ALA A 218 -4.40 4.28 11.36
C ALA A 218 -5.32 5.46 10.98
N CYS A 219 -4.98 6.20 9.92
CA CYS A 219 -5.80 7.30 9.40
C CYS A 219 -7.11 6.80 8.78
N GLN A 220 -7.12 5.64 8.14
CA GLN A 220 -8.35 5.05 7.59
C GLN A 220 -9.39 4.75 8.68
N ALA A 221 -8.98 4.39 9.90
CA ALA A 221 -9.89 4.19 11.03
C ALA A 221 -10.63 5.49 11.45
N ILE A 222 -10.05 6.65 11.13
CA ILE A 222 -10.59 7.98 11.43
C ILE A 222 -10.69 8.85 10.19
N PHE A 223 -10.99 8.25 9.03
CA PHE A 223 -10.88 8.87 7.70
C PHE A 223 -11.59 10.22 7.54
N TRP A 224 -12.62 10.49 8.34
CA TRP A 224 -13.36 11.77 8.32
C TRP A 224 -12.63 12.89 9.06
N ARG A 225 -11.71 12.53 9.97
CA ARG A 225 -10.86 13.43 10.76
C ARG A 225 -9.43 12.87 10.92
N PRO A 226 -8.67 12.67 9.82
CA PRO A 226 -7.28 12.24 9.90
C PRO A 226 -6.46 13.15 10.80
N ARG A 227 -5.53 12.55 11.56
CA ARG A 227 -4.59 13.31 12.39
C ARG A 227 -3.55 14.00 11.50
N PRO A 228 -3.05 15.17 11.91
CA PRO A 228 -1.89 15.76 11.26
C PRO A 228 -0.68 14.82 11.30
N HIS A 229 0.20 14.96 10.32
CA HIS A 229 1.47 14.25 10.30
C HIS A 229 2.35 14.59 11.52
N GLU A 230 2.96 13.56 12.10
CA GLU A 230 3.95 13.62 13.17
C GLU A 230 5.27 12.95 12.74
N PRO A 231 6.43 13.39 13.25
CA PRO A 231 7.71 12.75 12.96
C PRO A 231 7.71 11.25 13.28
N GLY A 232 8.40 10.45 12.45
CA GLY A 232 8.49 8.99 12.63
C GLY A 232 7.39 8.19 11.92
N GLN A 233 6.61 8.84 11.06
CA GLN A 233 5.57 8.19 10.24
C GLN A 233 6.06 7.83 8.82
N GLY A 234 7.38 7.87 8.57
CA GLY A 234 7.95 7.52 7.26
C GLY A 234 8.00 8.66 6.23
N TRP A 235 7.48 9.85 6.56
CA TRP A 235 7.67 11.09 5.80
C TRP A 235 8.49 12.10 6.59
N GLN A 236 9.10 13.04 5.87
CA GLN A 236 9.74 14.23 6.41
C GLN A 236 9.20 15.49 5.72
N LYS A 237 9.28 16.62 6.42
CA LYS A 237 8.94 17.93 5.82
C LYS A 237 10.18 18.48 5.12
N ASN A 238 10.03 18.82 3.85
CA ASN A 238 11.05 19.55 3.12
C ASN A 238 11.05 21.05 3.50
N GLU A 239 11.98 21.82 2.94
CA GLU A 239 12.13 23.25 3.21
C GLU A 239 10.87 24.08 2.88
N SER A 240 10.05 23.61 1.94
CA SER A 240 8.77 24.25 1.56
C SER A 240 7.62 23.91 2.52
N GLY A 241 7.85 23.00 3.48
CA GLY A 241 6.82 22.49 4.39
C GLY A 241 5.97 21.36 3.83
N SER A 242 6.24 20.91 2.60
CA SER A 242 5.59 19.75 1.97
C SER A 242 6.17 18.44 2.51
N LEU A 243 5.34 17.39 2.55
CA LEU A 243 5.79 16.06 2.98
C LEU A 243 6.43 15.30 1.81
N GLU A 244 7.58 14.68 2.07
CA GLU A 244 8.25 13.77 1.15
C GLU A 244 8.58 12.45 1.84
N PRO A 245 8.57 11.31 1.12
CA PRO A 245 8.93 10.02 1.70
C PRO A 245 10.38 9.99 2.17
N ILE A 246 10.63 9.37 3.31
CA ILE A 246 11.98 9.05 3.76
C ILE A 246 12.42 7.78 3.03
N TRP A 247 13.25 7.92 2.00
CA TRP A 247 13.72 6.78 1.21
C TRP A 247 14.77 5.94 1.95
N SER A 248 15.67 6.58 2.69
CA SER A 248 16.82 5.97 3.35
C SER A 248 17.22 6.87 4.52
N SER A 249 17.54 6.29 5.67
CA SER A 249 18.09 7.04 6.81
C SER A 249 19.62 7.10 6.76
N SER A 250 20.23 6.18 6.02
CA SER A 250 21.67 6.11 5.78
C SER A 250 22.08 6.79 4.48
N PRO A 251 23.35 7.28 4.38
CA PRO A 251 23.88 7.78 3.13
C PRO A 251 23.77 6.74 2.01
N ILE A 252 23.21 7.13 0.86
CA ILE A 252 23.06 6.25 -0.32
C ILE A 252 24.42 5.69 -0.76
N LEU A 253 25.45 6.54 -0.69
CA LEU A 253 26.83 6.18 -0.95
C LEU A 253 27.63 6.29 0.37
N PRO A 254 28.24 5.19 0.85
CA PRO A 254 29.14 5.26 1.99
C PRO A 254 30.25 6.30 1.75
N PRO A 255 30.53 7.19 2.72
CA PRO A 255 31.53 8.25 2.54
C PRO A 255 32.91 7.72 2.11
N SER A 256 33.29 6.52 2.59
CA SER A 256 34.54 5.85 2.23
C SER A 256 34.65 5.45 0.75
N LEU A 257 33.55 5.47 0.00
CA LEU A 257 33.50 5.14 -1.42
C LEU A 257 33.38 6.39 -2.31
N VAL A 258 33.18 7.58 -1.72
CA VAL A 258 33.07 8.85 -2.46
C VAL A 258 34.35 9.12 -3.24
N ASP A 259 35.50 8.89 -2.62
CA ASP A 259 36.82 9.13 -3.23
C ASP A 259 37.16 8.14 -4.36
N LEU A 260 36.41 7.05 -4.49
CA LEU A 260 36.59 6.05 -5.57
C LEU A 260 35.76 6.38 -6.82
N ILE A 261 34.82 7.33 -6.71
CA ILE A 261 34.05 7.82 -7.85
C ILE A 261 34.82 8.98 -8.47
N GLU A 262 35.92 8.67 -9.17
CA GLU A 262 36.48 9.62 -10.12
C GLU A 262 35.47 9.78 -11.27
N PRO A 263 35.19 11.01 -11.75
CA PRO A 263 34.36 11.21 -12.92
C PRO A 263 35.10 10.64 -14.12
N SER A 264 34.74 9.44 -14.56
CA SER A 264 35.13 8.94 -15.88
C SER A 264 34.44 9.85 -16.90
N SER A 265 35.20 10.77 -17.47
CA SER A 265 34.79 11.59 -18.59
C SER A 265 34.57 10.68 -19.80
N GLU A 266 33.38 10.15 -20.01
CA GLU A 266 33.02 9.46 -21.25
C GLU A 266 31.49 9.42 -21.43
N GLU A 267 31.03 10.46 -22.13
CA GLU A 267 29.96 10.55 -23.14
C GLU A 267 28.58 9.92 -22.90
N GLU A 268 27.57 10.79 -22.98
CA GLU A 268 26.16 10.48 -23.23
C GLU A 268 26.02 9.50 -24.41
N SER A 269 25.38 8.36 -24.19
CA SER A 269 24.90 7.51 -25.28
C SER A 269 23.43 7.18 -25.07
N ASP A 270 22.65 7.53 -26.08
CA ASP A 270 21.19 7.49 -26.19
C ASP A 270 20.51 6.24 -25.61
N VAL A 271 19.50 6.48 -24.77
CA VAL A 271 18.59 5.46 -24.25
C VAL A 271 17.49 5.23 -25.29
N GLU A 272 17.57 4.13 -26.05
CA GLU A 272 16.42 3.62 -26.78
C GLU A 272 15.45 2.95 -25.79
N GLU A 273 14.16 3.33 -25.88
CA GLU A 273 13.05 2.73 -25.13
C GLU A 273 12.88 1.24 -25.51
N GLU A 274 13.25 0.32 -24.60
CA GLU A 274 12.86 -1.09 -24.74
C GLU A 274 11.51 -1.34 -24.06
N THR A 275 10.56 -1.78 -24.88
CA THR A 275 9.19 -2.19 -24.54
C THR A 275 9.14 -3.32 -23.53
N ASP A 276 8.27 -3.18 -22.52
CA ASP A 276 7.92 -4.20 -21.53
C ASP A 276 7.38 -5.48 -22.19
N GLN A 277 8.23 -6.50 -22.31
CA GLN A 277 7.77 -7.88 -22.47
C GLN A 277 7.76 -8.56 -21.11
N GLU A 278 6.56 -8.82 -20.58
CA GLU A 278 6.35 -9.73 -19.45
C GLU A 278 6.82 -11.13 -19.85
N LEU A 279 7.99 -11.53 -19.36
CA LEU A 279 8.43 -12.92 -19.40
C LEU A 279 7.86 -13.65 -18.18
N ASP A 280 7.09 -14.70 -18.43
CA ASP A 280 6.59 -15.63 -17.41
C ASP A 280 7.76 -16.45 -16.85
N PHE A 281 7.98 -16.35 -15.54
CA PHE A 281 9.06 -17.01 -14.80
C PHE A 281 8.54 -18.10 -13.85
N SER A 282 7.34 -18.63 -14.09
CA SER A 282 6.86 -19.83 -13.39
C SER A 282 7.88 -20.97 -13.39
N ASP A 283 8.68 -21.09 -14.45
CA ASP A 283 9.69 -22.16 -14.60
C ASP A 283 11.03 -21.95 -13.85
N VAL A 284 11.30 -20.78 -13.24
CA VAL A 284 12.58 -20.52 -12.52
C VAL A 284 12.47 -20.73 -11.00
N PHE A 285 11.27 -21.03 -10.51
CA PHE A 285 11.00 -21.24 -9.08
C PHE A 285 10.50 -22.65 -8.74
N ASP A 286 10.65 -23.62 -9.65
CA ASP A 286 10.60 -25.04 -9.27
C ASP A 286 11.95 -25.41 -8.63
N CYS A 287 12.03 -25.19 -7.32
CA CYS A 287 13.00 -25.88 -6.47
C CYS A 287 12.22 -26.79 -5.52
N ASP A 288 12.06 -28.03 -5.99
CA ASP A 288 12.00 -29.30 -5.27
C ASP A 288 11.20 -29.35 -3.96
N GLU A 289 9.99 -29.90 -4.07
CA GLU A 289 9.45 -30.78 -3.03
C GLU A 289 10.41 -31.97 -2.84
N GLU A 290 11.28 -31.92 -1.84
CA GLU A 290 11.87 -33.14 -1.27
C GLU A 290 11.72 -33.17 0.26
N HIS A 291 10.69 -33.93 0.65
CA HIS A 291 10.42 -34.66 1.92
C HIS A 291 10.18 -33.88 3.23
#